data_AF-J4IBA8-F1
#
_entry.id   AF-J4IBA8-F1
#
_cell.length_a   1.000
_cell.length_b   1.000
_cell.length_c   1.000
_cell.angle_alpha   90.00
_cell.angle_beta   90.00
_cell.angle_gamma   90.00
#
_symmetry.space_group_name_H-M   'P 1'
#
loop_
_entity.id
_entity.type
_entity.pdbx_description
1 polymer ?
#
loop_
_entity_poly.entity_id
_entity_poly.type
_entity_poly.pdbx_seq_one_letter_code
_entity_poly.pdbx_strand_id
1 'polypeptide(L)'
;MAHYYSHAHYDTHAHANPYVYGRNQTNTHNNDHAYTQADTRDFIVATEPTQCTHTPCLWGNGTCRIALDDLSPSGLTRHLKAFHFNTGANQWDNKRRGMCAWGSHCDAQEMNFESFGKHIAAVHLRSTAQRCPRCGRGFARGDTLTRHMLENCPYADE
;
A
#
# COMPACT_ATOMS: atom_id res chain seq x y z
N MET A 1 -64.80 -20.89 22.38
CA MET A 1 -64.21 -19.56 22.14
C MET A 1 -63.18 -19.72 21.03
N ALA A 2 -63.54 -19.31 19.82
CA ALA A 2 -62.79 -19.61 18.60
C ALA A 2 -61.68 -18.57 18.36
N HIS A 3 -60.51 -19.11 18.00
CA HIS A 3 -59.33 -18.56 17.30
C HIS A 3 -59.31 -17.08 16.90
N TYR A 4 -58.18 -16.40 17.20
CA TYR A 4 -57.33 -15.83 16.14
C TYR A 4 -55.90 -15.56 16.67
N TYR A 5 -54.92 -16.23 16.05
CA TYR A 5 -53.50 -15.89 16.07
C TYR A 5 -53.30 -14.60 15.24
N SER A 6 -52.43 -13.67 15.68
CA SER A 6 -51.91 -12.64 14.77
C SER A 6 -50.38 -12.64 14.79
N HIS A 7 -49.85 -12.98 13.63
CA HIS A 7 -48.43 -13.05 13.29
C HIS A 7 -47.79 -11.67 13.18
N ALA A 8 -46.49 -11.63 13.44
CA ALA A 8 -45.58 -10.54 13.12
C ALA A 8 -45.47 -10.36 11.59
N HIS A 9 -45.56 -9.11 11.14
CA HIS A 9 -45.14 -8.68 9.80
C HIS A 9 -43.90 -7.81 9.93
N TYR A 10 -42.76 -8.38 9.56
CA TYR A 10 -41.59 -7.65 9.11
C TYR A 10 -41.75 -7.47 7.60
N ASP A 11 -41.72 -6.22 7.12
CA ASP A 11 -41.69 -5.96 5.68
C ASP A 11 -40.35 -5.33 5.29
N THR A 12 -39.69 -6.06 4.40
CA THR A 12 -38.46 -5.77 3.70
C THR A 12 -38.73 -4.83 2.54
N HIS A 13 -38.08 -3.67 2.50
CA HIS A 13 -37.96 -2.88 1.26
C HIS A 13 -36.51 -2.77 0.82
N ALA A 14 -36.27 -3.34 -0.37
CA ALA A 14 -35.00 -3.38 -1.05
C ALA A 14 -34.93 -2.35 -2.18
N HIS A 15 -33.72 -1.82 -2.38
CA HIS A 15 -33.09 -1.38 -3.63
C HIS A 15 -33.58 -0.13 -4.39
N ALA A 16 -32.74 0.90 -4.38
CA ALA A 16 -32.37 1.66 -5.58
C ALA A 16 -30.91 2.16 -5.47
N ASN A 17 -30.05 1.68 -6.36
CA ASN A 17 -28.63 2.01 -6.49
C ASN A 17 -28.45 3.03 -7.64
N PRO A 18 -27.93 4.25 -7.42
CA PRO A 18 -27.79 5.24 -8.48
C PRO A 18 -26.34 5.36 -8.93
N TYR A 19 -25.84 4.40 -9.70
CA TYR A 19 -24.65 4.63 -10.54
C TYR A 19 -24.83 3.92 -11.88
N VAL A 20 -25.30 4.69 -12.85
CA VAL A 20 -25.42 4.32 -14.26
C VAL A 20 -24.02 4.38 -14.88
N TYR A 21 -23.46 3.24 -15.27
CA TYR A 21 -22.32 3.18 -16.18
C TYR A 21 -22.83 3.31 -17.63
N GLY A 22 -22.54 4.44 -18.26
CA GLY A 22 -22.77 4.67 -19.68
C GLY A 22 -21.69 4.01 -20.53
N ARG A 23 -22.11 3.15 -21.46
CA ARG A 23 -21.31 2.54 -22.51
C ARG A 23 -21.81 3.10 -23.84
N ASN A 24 -20.91 3.55 -24.72
CA ASN A 24 -20.96 3.42 -26.20
C ASN A 24 -19.77 4.17 -26.82
N GLN A 25 -18.87 3.48 -27.50
CA GLN A 25 -18.86 3.09 -28.93
C GLN A 25 -18.22 4.16 -29.84
N THR A 26 -17.09 3.75 -30.42
CA THR A 26 -16.54 4.06 -31.76
C THR A 26 -16.83 5.41 -32.40
N ASN A 27 -15.77 6.19 -32.64
CA ASN A 27 -15.74 7.13 -33.76
C ASN A 27 -14.39 7.06 -34.48
N THR A 28 -14.43 6.48 -35.67
CA THR A 28 -13.42 6.54 -36.74
C THR A 28 -13.48 7.91 -37.40
N HIS A 29 -12.39 8.67 -37.43
CA HIS A 29 -12.11 9.63 -38.51
C HIS A 29 -10.59 9.77 -38.67
N ASN A 30 -10.12 9.39 -39.85
CA ASN A 30 -8.80 9.71 -40.38
C ASN A 30 -8.60 11.23 -40.43
N ASN A 31 -7.37 11.68 -40.20
CA ASN A 31 -6.83 12.73 -41.05
C ASN A 31 -5.31 12.59 -41.18
N ASP A 32 -4.90 12.32 -42.42
CA ASP A 32 -3.53 12.37 -42.90
C ASP A 32 -3.00 13.80 -42.78
N HIS A 33 -1.97 14.01 -41.98
CA HIS A 33 -1.11 15.19 -42.09
C HIS A 33 0.34 14.75 -42.21
N ALA A 34 0.85 14.92 -43.43
CA ALA A 34 2.25 14.78 -43.79
C ALA A 34 3.13 15.64 -42.88
N TYR A 35 4.12 15.03 -42.25
CA TYR A 35 5.20 15.74 -41.56
C TYR A 35 6.50 15.54 -42.35
N THR A 36 6.94 16.63 -42.97
CA THR A 36 8.23 16.76 -43.64
C THR A 36 9.38 16.70 -42.63
N GLN A 37 10.37 15.85 -42.92
CA GLN A 37 11.66 15.76 -42.22
C GLN A 37 12.36 17.12 -42.12
N ALA A 38 12.78 17.48 -40.90
CA ALA A 38 13.88 18.41 -40.68
C ALA A 38 14.66 17.99 -39.43
N ASP A 39 15.95 17.80 -39.64
CA ASP A 39 17.04 17.51 -38.70
C ASP A 39 16.98 18.34 -37.40
N THR A 40 16.80 17.68 -36.27
CA THR A 40 17.42 18.06 -35.00
C THR A 40 18.01 16.82 -34.34
N ARG A 41 19.33 16.83 -34.14
CA ARG A 41 20.05 15.87 -33.31
C ARG A 41 19.64 16.07 -31.86
N ASP A 42 18.47 15.56 -31.50
CA ASP A 42 18.00 15.52 -30.13
C ASP A 42 18.71 14.39 -29.38
N PHE A 43 19.43 14.79 -28.34
CA PHE A 43 20.01 13.89 -27.35
C PHE A 43 18.88 13.05 -26.75
N ILE A 44 18.77 11.79 -27.19
CA ILE A 44 18.03 10.77 -26.47
C ILE A 44 18.82 10.53 -25.17
N VAL A 45 18.54 11.33 -24.13
CA VAL A 45 18.81 10.90 -22.77
C VAL A 45 17.89 9.70 -22.57
N ALA A 46 18.46 8.51 -22.72
CA ALA A 46 17.84 7.29 -22.26
C ALA A 46 17.66 7.47 -20.75
N THR A 47 16.49 7.95 -20.33
CA THR A 47 16.03 7.77 -18.97
C THR A 47 15.82 6.28 -18.85
N GLU A 48 16.81 5.57 -18.33
CA GLU A 48 16.65 4.17 -17.98
C GLU A 48 15.35 4.04 -17.19
N PRO A 49 14.46 3.08 -17.51
CA PRO A 49 13.30 2.84 -16.68
C PRO A 49 13.85 2.50 -15.30
N THR A 50 13.62 3.40 -14.34
CA THR A 50 13.84 3.15 -12.93
C THR A 50 13.16 1.82 -12.65
N GLN A 51 13.95 0.76 -12.48
CA GLN A 51 13.42 -0.56 -12.25
C GLN A 51 12.58 -0.47 -10.97
N CYS A 52 11.26 -0.44 -11.12
CA CYS A 52 10.35 -0.47 -9.98
C CYS A 52 10.49 -1.85 -9.34
N THR A 53 11.43 -1.98 -8.40
CA THR A 53 11.62 -3.18 -7.61
C THR A 53 10.45 -3.29 -6.64
N HIS A 54 9.31 -3.76 -7.15
CA HIS A 54 8.13 -3.99 -6.33
C HIS A 54 8.38 -5.17 -5.40
N THR A 55 8.32 -4.92 -4.09
CA THR A 55 8.47 -5.98 -3.08
C THR A 55 7.16 -6.75 -2.95
N PRO A 56 7.15 -8.10 -3.04
CA PRO A 56 5.92 -8.87 -2.89
C PRO A 56 5.45 -8.90 -1.43
N CYS A 57 4.14 -8.81 -1.21
CA CYS A 57 3.54 -9.05 0.10
C CYS A 57 3.69 -10.51 0.51
N LEU A 58 4.22 -10.76 1.72
CA LEU A 58 4.39 -12.11 2.25
C LEU A 58 3.37 -12.48 3.33
N TRP A 59 2.27 -11.74 3.44
CA TRP A 59 1.22 -12.04 4.40
C TRP A 59 0.60 -13.42 4.16
N GLY A 60 0.15 -14.05 5.24
CA GLY A 60 -0.46 -15.38 5.23
C GLY A 60 0.53 -16.45 4.83
N ASN A 61 1.74 -16.44 5.42
CA ASN A 61 2.77 -17.43 5.11
C ASN A 61 3.28 -17.37 3.64
N GLY A 62 3.27 -16.17 3.05
CA GLY A 62 3.70 -15.94 1.67
C GLY A 62 2.63 -16.21 0.60
N THR A 63 1.35 -16.31 0.98
CA THR A 63 0.25 -16.61 0.04
C THR A 63 -0.26 -15.40 -0.72
N CYS A 64 -0.10 -14.18 -0.20
CA CYS A 64 -0.61 -12.95 -0.84
C CYS A 64 0.11 -12.60 -2.16
N ARG A 65 1.43 -12.40 -2.12
CA ARG A 65 2.31 -12.05 -3.26
C ARG A 65 1.96 -10.80 -4.08
N ILE A 66 0.94 -10.05 -3.71
CA ILE A 66 0.62 -8.76 -4.35
C ILE A 66 1.82 -7.82 -4.21
N ALA A 67 2.23 -7.20 -5.31
CA ALA A 67 3.29 -6.21 -5.36
C ALA A 67 2.96 -4.99 -4.50
N LEU A 68 3.88 -4.59 -3.62
CA LEU A 68 3.78 -3.38 -2.80
C LEU A 68 4.53 -2.24 -3.49
N ASP A 69 3.80 -1.16 -3.75
CA ASP A 69 4.27 0.10 -4.35
C ASP A 69 4.74 1.11 -3.29
N ASP A 70 4.17 1.03 -2.09
CA ASP A 70 4.48 1.88 -0.93
C ASP A 70 4.84 1.02 0.29
N LEU A 71 6.14 0.97 0.60
CA LEU A 71 6.68 0.24 1.75
C LEU A 71 6.66 1.08 3.05
N SER A 72 6.05 2.26 3.04
CA SER A 72 5.85 3.04 4.25
C SER A 72 4.85 2.35 5.20
N PRO A 73 4.87 2.64 6.51
CA PRO A 73 3.90 2.09 7.44
C PRO A 73 2.43 2.33 7.02
N SER A 74 2.16 3.50 6.43
CA SER A 74 0.83 3.87 5.95
C SER A 74 0.42 3.07 4.71
N GLY A 75 1.32 2.91 3.74
CA GLY A 75 1.10 2.09 2.54
C GLY A 75 0.82 0.63 2.88
N LEU A 76 1.63 0.07 3.77
CA LEU A 76 1.42 -1.29 4.27
C LEU A 76 0.09 -1.42 5.01
N THR A 77 -0.25 -0.46 5.88
CA THR A 77 -1.55 -0.46 6.59
C THR A 77 -2.72 -0.42 5.60
N ARG A 78 -2.63 0.42 4.56
CA ARG A 78 -3.62 0.50 3.48
C ARG A 78 -3.76 -0.85 2.76
N HIS A 79 -2.64 -1.49 2.43
CA HIS A 79 -2.64 -2.81 1.80
C HIS A 79 -3.32 -3.87 2.69
N LEU A 80 -2.94 -3.96 3.97
CA LEU A 80 -3.52 -4.92 4.90
C LEU A 80 -5.04 -4.75 5.02
N LYS A 81 -5.53 -3.51 5.15
CA LYS A 81 -6.96 -3.20 5.19
C LYS A 81 -7.70 -3.69 3.95
N ALA A 82 -7.14 -3.44 2.77
CA ALA A 82 -7.80 -3.75 1.50
C ALA A 82 -7.80 -5.25 1.16
N PHE A 83 -6.73 -5.97 1.48
CA PHE A 83 -6.52 -7.34 0.98
C PHE A 83 -6.59 -8.43 2.04
N HIS A 84 -6.41 -8.09 3.33
CA HIS A 84 -6.39 -9.09 4.41
C HIS A 84 -7.48 -8.85 5.46
N PHE A 85 -7.96 -7.62 5.58
CA PHE A 85 -8.90 -7.24 6.62
C PHE A 85 -10.11 -6.44 6.09
N ASN A 86 -10.63 -6.84 4.92
CA ASN A 86 -11.72 -6.15 4.22
C ASN A 86 -13.10 -6.81 4.40
N THR A 87 -13.17 -8.06 4.91
CA THR A 87 -14.42 -8.82 5.02
C THR A 87 -14.90 -8.88 6.47
N GLY A 88 -16.21 -8.83 6.72
CA GLY A 88 -16.81 -8.67 8.06
C GLY A 88 -16.16 -9.45 9.21
N ALA A 89 -15.97 -10.77 9.08
CA ALA A 89 -15.33 -11.59 10.13
C ALA A 89 -13.86 -11.20 10.42
N ASN A 90 -13.17 -10.65 9.43
CA ASN A 90 -11.78 -10.19 9.49
C ASN A 90 -11.69 -8.67 9.31
N GLN A 91 -12.71 -7.90 9.67
CA GLN A 91 -12.68 -6.45 9.47
C GLN A 91 -11.56 -5.80 10.29
N TRP A 92 -10.89 -4.81 9.69
CA TRP A 92 -9.88 -4.01 10.36
C TRP A 92 -10.48 -3.13 11.47
N ASP A 93 -9.94 -3.26 12.68
CA ASP A 93 -10.13 -2.32 13.79
C ASP A 93 -8.75 -2.03 14.40
N ASN A 94 -8.41 -0.75 14.56
CA ASN A 94 -7.12 -0.32 15.10
C ASN A 94 -6.80 -0.94 16.46
N LYS A 95 -7.80 -1.09 17.34
CA LYS A 95 -7.63 -1.61 18.71
C LYS A 95 -7.70 -3.13 18.79
N ARG A 96 -8.16 -3.79 17.73
CA ARG A 96 -8.13 -5.26 17.64
C ARG A 96 -6.68 -5.72 17.70
N ARG A 97 -6.45 -6.78 18.47
CA ARG A 97 -5.15 -7.39 18.62
C ARG A 97 -5.05 -8.64 17.75
N GLY A 98 -3.85 -8.92 17.25
CA GLY A 98 -3.56 -10.11 16.46
C GLY A 98 -2.07 -10.32 16.23
N MET A 99 -1.77 -11.46 15.62
CA MET A 99 -0.40 -11.87 15.29
C MET A 99 0.00 -11.36 13.91
N CYS A 100 1.29 -11.04 13.74
CA CYS A 100 1.85 -10.78 12.43
C CYS A 100 1.94 -12.10 11.64
N ALA A 101 1.31 -12.16 10.47
CA ALA A 101 1.32 -13.34 9.59
C ALA A 101 2.26 -13.16 8.38
N TRP A 102 3.28 -12.31 8.51
CA TRP A 102 4.22 -12.04 7.43
C TRP A 102 5.31 -13.11 7.35
N GLY A 103 5.48 -13.70 6.16
CA GLY A 103 6.44 -14.79 5.95
C GLY A 103 6.06 -16.03 6.76
N SER A 104 7.00 -16.98 6.89
CA SER A 104 6.72 -18.25 7.58
C SER A 104 6.89 -18.19 9.10
N HIS A 105 7.75 -17.28 9.59
CA HIS A 105 8.06 -17.18 11.01
C HIS A 105 8.20 -15.70 11.40
N CYS A 106 7.29 -15.25 12.26
CA CYS A 106 7.42 -13.97 12.96
C CYS A 106 7.17 -14.24 14.45
N ASP A 107 8.21 -14.04 15.27
CA ASP A 107 8.16 -14.31 16.71
C ASP A 107 7.56 -13.15 17.53
N ALA A 108 7.02 -12.14 16.84
CA ALA A 108 6.40 -11.01 17.50
C ALA A 108 5.16 -11.45 18.28
N GLN A 109 5.04 -10.93 19.50
CA GLN A 109 3.83 -11.08 20.30
C GLN A 109 2.65 -10.36 19.64
N GLU A 110 1.46 -10.70 20.10
CA GLU A 110 0.22 -10.09 19.66
C GLU A 110 0.28 -8.55 19.81
N MET A 111 -0.11 -7.83 18.76
CA MET A 111 -0.08 -6.36 18.74
C MET A 111 -1.38 -5.80 18.18
N ASN A 112 -1.63 -4.52 18.44
CA ASN A 112 -2.74 -3.80 17.84
C ASN A 112 -2.58 -3.75 16.32
N PHE A 113 -3.68 -3.85 15.57
CA PHE A 113 -3.63 -3.83 14.11
C PHE A 113 -3.02 -2.53 13.58
N GLU A 114 -3.27 -1.38 14.25
CA GLU A 114 -2.63 -0.11 13.90
C GLU A 114 -1.08 -0.14 13.91
N SER A 115 -0.50 -1.12 14.62
CA SER A 115 0.96 -1.30 14.71
C SER A 115 1.52 -2.21 13.62
N PHE A 116 0.69 -2.98 12.91
CA PHE A 116 1.16 -3.93 11.89
C PHE A 116 1.98 -3.26 10.78
N GLY A 117 1.50 -2.14 10.24
CA GLY A 117 2.23 -1.43 9.18
C GLY A 117 3.64 -1.02 9.62
N LYS A 118 3.76 -0.46 10.83
CA LYS A 118 5.06 -0.06 11.40
C LYS A 118 5.96 -1.27 11.67
N HIS A 119 5.40 -2.33 12.23
CA HIS A 119 6.10 -3.57 12.52
C HIS A 119 6.66 -4.20 11.24
N ILE A 120 5.84 -4.36 10.20
CA ILE A 120 6.28 -4.95 8.92
C ILE A 120 7.36 -4.11 8.26
N ALA A 121 7.17 -2.78 8.22
CA ALA A 121 8.14 -1.85 7.64
C ALA A 121 9.51 -1.96 8.32
N ALA A 122 9.54 -2.03 9.65
CA ALA A 122 10.80 -2.05 10.41
C ALA A 122 11.46 -3.44 10.45
N VAL A 123 10.69 -4.51 10.67
CA VAL A 123 11.21 -5.85 10.94
C VAL A 123 11.44 -6.64 9.66
N HIS A 124 10.47 -6.63 8.76
CA HIS A 124 10.49 -7.49 7.58
C HIS A 124 11.07 -6.78 6.35
N LEU A 125 10.71 -5.52 6.15
CA LEU A 125 11.11 -4.78 4.95
C LEU A 125 12.33 -3.89 5.17
N ARG A 126 12.60 -3.51 6.43
CA ARG A 126 13.61 -2.51 6.81
C ARG A 126 13.49 -1.21 6.00
N SER A 127 12.29 -0.89 5.53
CA SER A 127 12.00 0.25 4.65
C SER A 127 12.02 1.58 5.40
N THR A 128 11.95 1.55 6.73
CA THR A 128 12.05 2.75 7.57
C THR A 128 13.49 3.16 7.84
N ALA A 129 14.49 2.35 7.45
CA ALA A 129 15.89 2.71 7.65
C ALA A 129 16.24 3.94 6.81
N GLN A 130 16.86 4.93 7.44
CA GLN A 130 17.30 6.16 6.79
C GLN A 130 18.82 6.16 6.71
N ARG A 131 19.39 6.67 5.62
CA ARG A 131 20.83 6.79 5.47
C ARG A 131 21.25 8.24 5.64
N CYS A 132 22.38 8.46 6.29
CA CYS A 132 23.01 9.78 6.30
C CYS A 132 23.42 10.14 4.87
N PRO A 133 22.98 11.30 4.34
CA PRO A 133 23.32 11.70 2.97
C PRO A 133 24.82 12.03 2.81
N ARG A 134 25.51 12.30 3.92
CA ARG A 134 26.93 12.70 3.93
C ARG A 134 27.86 11.49 4.08
N CYS A 135 27.66 10.67 5.12
CA CYS A 135 28.53 9.54 5.40
C CYS A 135 28.00 8.17 4.91
N GLY A 136 26.76 8.11 4.41
CA GLY A 136 26.13 6.87 3.94
C GLY A 136 25.71 5.87 5.03
N ARG A 137 26.00 6.12 6.31
CA ARG A 137 25.65 5.20 7.41
C ARG A 137 24.13 5.08 7.56
N GLY A 138 23.65 3.84 7.74
CA GLY A 138 22.24 3.52 7.94
C GLY A 138 21.81 3.60 9.40
N PHE A 139 20.62 4.15 9.63
CA PHE A 139 20.00 4.32 10.94
C PHE A 139 18.56 3.79 10.90
N ALA A 140 18.18 3.02 11.91
CA ALA A 140 16.83 2.44 11.98
C ALA A 140 15.74 3.48 12.27
N ARG A 141 16.11 4.63 12.84
CA ARG A 141 15.18 5.69 13.28
C ARG A 141 15.69 7.07 12.87
N GLY A 142 14.75 7.95 12.54
CA GLY A 142 15.05 9.32 12.07
C GLY A 142 15.67 10.21 13.14
N ASP A 143 15.22 10.13 14.40
CA ASP A 143 15.79 10.87 15.53
C ASP A 143 17.29 10.57 15.72
N THR A 144 17.66 9.29 15.57
CA THR A 144 19.03 8.83 15.67
C THR A 144 19.87 9.34 14.50
N LEU A 145 19.30 9.39 13.29
CA LEU A 145 19.94 10.00 12.13
C LEU A 145 20.15 11.51 12.34
N THR A 146 19.14 12.24 12.81
CA THR A 146 19.24 13.70 13.05
C THR A 146 20.35 14.02 14.03
N ARG A 147 20.39 13.33 15.19
CA ARG A 147 21.47 13.49 16.17
C ARG A 147 22.83 13.09 15.59
N HIS A 148 22.87 12.02 14.80
CA HIS A 148 24.11 11.64 14.10
C HIS A 148 24.58 12.76 13.18
N MET A 149 23.70 13.34 12.37
CA MET A 149 24.04 14.42 11.46
C MET A 149 24.57 15.64 12.21
N LEU A 150 23.97 15.99 13.34
CA LEU A 150 24.37 17.17 14.11
C LEU A 150 25.71 17.00 14.85
N GLU A 151 25.94 15.83 15.45
CA GLU A 151 26.99 15.68 16.47
C GLU A 151 28.05 14.63 16.12
N ASN A 152 27.72 13.62 15.31
CA ASN A 152 28.54 12.40 15.16
C ASN A 152 28.84 12.06 13.70
N CYS A 153 28.59 12.99 12.77
CA CYS A 153 28.84 12.77 11.36
C CYS A 153 30.28 13.19 11.04
N PRO A 154 31.13 12.30 10.52
CA PRO A 154 32.52 12.63 10.19
C PRO A 154 32.67 13.67 9.08
N TYR A 155 31.58 13.96 8.36
CA TYR A 155 31.48 14.95 7.28
C TYR A 155 30.48 16.06 7.65
N ALA A 156 30.49 16.54 8.90
CA ALA A 156 29.49 17.50 9.38
C ALA A 156 29.68 18.94 8.85
N ASP A 157 30.88 19.28 8.39
CA ASP A 157 31.33 20.65 8.11
C ASP A 157 31.77 20.91 6.64
N GLU A 158 31.38 20.04 5.71
CA GLU A 158 31.45 20.31 4.25
C GLU A 158 30.12 20.87 3.74
#